data_AF-A0A935X561-F1
#
_entry.id   AF-A0A935X561-F1
#
_cell.length_a   1.000
_cell.length_b   1.000
_cell.length_c   1.000
_cell.angle_alpha   90.00
_cell.angle_beta   90.00
_cell.angle_gamma   90.00
#
_symmetry.space_group_name_H-M   'P 1'
#
loop_
_entity.id
_entity.type
_entity.pdbx_description
1 polymer ?
#
loop_
_entity_poly.entity_id
_entity_poly.type
_entity_poly.pdbx_seq_one_letter_code
_entity_poly.pdbx_strand_id
1 'polypeptide(L)'
;MVVLLASASVSAQAELRREEGIGFYIGLDTRLVNVGGTYNGLDNPNGNRITLLLEHVDHYHGIGAYSLTGPASLPTVVDTNANNQIPEVSSGEEPLPLSSGSGLYAETLRSAVGDSEYSYLGMASTASLDSFPVASPEYVLYNSSAGRWAGSLAGVEVGLQLVSLTPGLNVGTDTDTNIFDGSDVYSLGDGAGIEFKPVFWVASDAPGGTYTAGFRLINLTDSSDVMDSGRFYINFAPVPEPETYALFGLGLLLLGAVRRRSS
;
A
#
# COMPACT_ATOMS: atom_id res chain seq x y z
N MET A 1 -30.53 -15.24 -43.60
CA MET A 1 -30.60 -15.94 -42.30
C MET A 1 -29.25 -15.72 -41.63
N VAL A 2 -29.22 -14.85 -40.62
CA VAL A 2 -27.98 -14.47 -39.92
C VAL A 2 -27.68 -15.57 -38.90
N VAL A 3 -26.48 -16.15 -38.98
CA VAL A 3 -25.92 -16.95 -37.88
C VAL A 3 -24.93 -16.06 -37.17
N LEU A 4 -25.27 -15.73 -35.93
CA LEU A 4 -24.46 -14.98 -34.98
C LEU A 4 -24.04 -15.95 -33.86
N LEU A 5 -22.95 -15.58 -33.19
CA LEU A 5 -22.45 -16.06 -31.88
C LEU A 5 -21.39 -17.18 -31.96
N ALA A 6 -20.32 -17.16 -31.17
CA ALA A 6 -20.17 -16.49 -29.88
C ALA A 6 -18.79 -15.85 -29.68
N SER A 7 -18.85 -14.67 -29.09
CA SER A 7 -17.77 -13.91 -28.45
C SER A 7 -17.11 -14.71 -27.33
N ALA A 8 -15.77 -14.65 -27.27
CA ALA A 8 -14.99 -15.13 -26.14
C ALA A 8 -15.36 -14.33 -24.88
N SER A 9 -15.82 -15.03 -23.84
CA SER A 9 -15.98 -14.48 -22.50
C SER A 9 -14.59 -14.43 -21.83
N VAL A 10 -13.92 -13.29 -21.93
CA VAL A 10 -12.88 -12.95 -20.98
C VAL A 10 -13.61 -12.58 -19.69
N SER A 11 -13.39 -13.37 -18.63
CA SER A 11 -13.84 -12.98 -17.30
C SER A 11 -13.06 -11.73 -16.92
N ALA A 12 -13.69 -10.55 -17.04
CA ALA A 12 -13.15 -9.31 -16.51
C ALA A 12 -13.13 -9.46 -14.98
N GLN A 13 -11.99 -9.92 -14.45
CA GLN A 13 -11.67 -9.71 -13.04
C GLN A 13 -11.61 -8.20 -12.85
N ALA A 14 -12.24 -7.73 -11.79
CA ALA A 14 -12.42 -6.32 -11.48
C ALA A 14 -11.12 -5.50 -11.64
N GLU A 15 -11.18 -4.44 -12.45
CA GLU A 15 -10.07 -3.50 -12.72
C GLU A 15 -10.20 -2.28 -11.81
N LEU A 16 -10.29 -2.50 -10.49
CA LEU A 16 -10.69 -1.45 -9.55
C LEU A 16 -9.59 -0.41 -9.37
N ARG A 17 -9.77 0.78 -9.97
CA ARG A 17 -8.89 1.99 -9.94
C ARG A 17 -7.37 1.74 -10.09
N ARG A 18 -6.96 0.52 -10.41
CA ARG A 18 -5.58 0.09 -10.63
C ARG A 18 -4.97 0.78 -11.85
N GLU A 19 -5.77 1.04 -12.88
CA GLU A 19 -5.35 1.89 -14.01
C GLU A 19 -4.91 3.29 -13.58
N GLU A 20 -5.45 3.79 -12.45
CA GLU A 20 -5.06 5.08 -11.86
C GLU A 20 -3.87 4.96 -10.90
N GLY A 21 -3.33 3.76 -10.71
CA GLY A 21 -2.29 3.44 -9.74
C GLY A 21 -2.79 3.20 -8.32
N ILE A 22 -4.10 3.08 -8.11
CA ILE A 22 -4.72 2.94 -6.77
C ILE A 22 -5.00 1.46 -6.49
N GLY A 23 -4.43 0.95 -5.39
CA GLY A 23 -4.71 -0.38 -4.84
C GLY A 23 -4.97 -0.35 -3.34
N PHE A 24 -4.83 0.81 -2.70
CA PHE A 24 -5.11 1.00 -1.29
C PHE A 24 -6.26 1.98 -1.09
N TYR A 25 -6.98 1.77 0.01
CA TYR A 25 -8.08 2.62 0.43
C TYR A 25 -7.94 3.04 1.89
N ILE A 26 -8.49 4.21 2.20
CA ILE A 26 -8.56 4.75 3.55
C ILE A 26 -10.04 4.73 3.96
N GLY A 27 -10.34 4.02 5.04
CA GLY A 27 -11.70 3.87 5.55
C GLY A 27 -11.77 4.02 7.06
N LEU A 28 -12.99 4.20 7.57
CA LEU A 28 -13.28 4.24 8.99
C LEU A 28 -13.86 2.89 9.41
N ASP A 29 -13.23 2.22 10.40
CA ASP A 29 -13.78 0.97 10.94
C ASP A 29 -15.02 1.26 11.81
N THR A 30 -16.19 0.91 11.29
CA THR A 30 -17.46 1.10 12.01
C THR A 30 -17.80 -0.05 12.94
N ARG A 31 -17.02 -1.14 12.95
CA ARG A 31 -17.27 -2.29 13.81
C ARG A 31 -16.80 -2.00 15.22
N LEU A 32 -17.72 -1.83 16.16
CA LEU A 32 -17.39 -1.52 17.56
C LEU A 32 -17.04 -2.75 18.40
N VAL A 33 -17.51 -3.94 18.03
CA VAL A 33 -17.33 -5.18 18.79
C VAL A 33 -16.78 -6.28 17.88
N ASN A 34 -15.84 -7.07 18.39
CA ASN A 34 -15.30 -8.21 17.67
C ASN A 34 -16.37 -9.28 17.47
N VAL A 35 -16.50 -9.76 16.24
CA VAL A 35 -17.42 -10.83 15.86
C VAL A 35 -16.61 -12.07 15.49
N GLY A 36 -16.80 -13.15 16.23
CA GLY A 36 -16.10 -14.42 16.05
C GLY A 36 -14.71 -14.47 16.70
N GLY A 37 -14.12 -15.67 16.69
CA GLY A 37 -12.77 -15.92 17.20
C GLY A 37 -12.61 -15.79 18.72
N THR A 38 -11.34 -15.78 19.16
CA THR A 38 -10.94 -15.76 20.58
C THR A 38 -11.51 -14.55 21.35
N TYR A 39 -11.68 -13.41 20.68
CA TYR A 39 -12.09 -12.14 21.31
C TYR A 39 -13.56 -11.79 21.04
N ASN A 40 -14.38 -12.74 20.60
CA ASN A 40 -15.79 -12.52 20.28
C ASN A 40 -16.55 -11.84 21.44
N GLY A 41 -17.24 -10.75 21.13
CA GLY A 41 -18.02 -9.98 22.11
C GLY A 41 -17.22 -8.93 22.90
N LEU A 42 -15.89 -8.87 22.72
CA LEU A 42 -15.06 -7.79 23.29
C LEU A 42 -15.01 -6.59 22.33
N ASP A 43 -14.75 -5.40 22.88
CA ASP A 43 -14.55 -4.18 22.09
C ASP A 43 -13.50 -4.37 21.00
N ASN A 44 -13.82 -3.96 19.77
CA ASN A 44 -12.86 -3.95 18.66
C ASN A 44 -11.89 -2.78 18.90
N PRO A 45 -10.58 -3.02 19.06
CA PRO A 45 -9.62 -1.93 19.26
C PRO A 45 -9.52 -0.99 18.06
N ASN A 46 -10.05 -1.40 16.89
CA ASN A 46 -10.13 -0.57 15.70
C ASN A 46 -11.45 0.20 15.56
N GLY A 47 -12.47 -0.07 16.37
CA GLY A 47 -13.74 0.65 16.27
C GLY A 47 -13.52 2.16 16.33
N ASN A 48 -14.07 2.87 15.33
CA ASN A 48 -13.90 4.30 15.12
C ASN A 48 -12.45 4.76 14.79
N ARG A 49 -11.60 3.88 14.24
CA ARG A 49 -10.26 4.23 13.73
C ARG A 49 -10.19 4.31 12.22
N ILE A 50 -9.37 5.25 11.75
CA ILE A 50 -8.87 5.26 10.37
C ILE A 50 -8.08 3.97 10.13
N THR A 51 -8.27 3.34 8.99
CA THR A 51 -7.60 2.09 8.62
C THR A 51 -7.13 2.16 7.17
N LEU A 52 -5.89 1.72 6.93
CA LEU A 52 -5.38 1.47 5.58
C LEU A 52 -5.86 0.09 5.12
N LEU A 53 -6.37 0.02 3.90
CA LEU A 53 -7.04 -1.16 3.37
C LEU A 53 -6.42 -1.51 2.02
N LEU A 54 -5.76 -2.64 1.91
CA LEU A 54 -5.40 -3.18 0.61
C LEU A 54 -6.65 -3.76 -0.04
N GLU A 55 -6.93 -3.37 -1.28
CA GLU A 55 -7.93 -4.03 -2.10
C GLU A 55 -7.46 -5.42 -2.51
N HIS A 56 -8.30 -6.43 -2.25
CA HIS A 56 -8.11 -7.77 -2.76
C HIS A 56 -9.41 -8.31 -3.37
N VAL A 57 -9.59 -8.03 -4.67
CA VAL A 57 -10.73 -8.46 -5.50
C VAL A 57 -12.07 -7.91 -4.98
N ASP A 58 -12.70 -8.59 -4.03
CA ASP A 58 -14.05 -8.30 -3.53
C ASP A 58 -14.07 -7.90 -2.04
N HIS A 59 -12.90 -7.82 -1.40
CA HIS A 59 -12.77 -7.42 0.00
C HIS A 59 -11.45 -6.68 0.26
N TYR A 60 -11.31 -6.24 1.50
CA TYR A 60 -10.12 -5.54 1.97
C TYR A 60 -9.30 -6.37 2.95
N HIS A 61 -7.98 -6.26 2.85
CA HIS A 61 -7.07 -6.59 3.94
C HIS A 61 -6.76 -5.33 4.74
N GLY A 62 -7.04 -5.34 6.05
CA GLY A 62 -6.64 -4.25 6.94
C GLY A 62 -5.14 -4.28 7.18
N ILE A 63 -4.46 -3.18 6.86
CA ILE A 63 -3.03 -3.00 7.04
C ILE A 63 -2.78 -2.01 8.17
N GLY A 64 -1.91 -2.37 9.11
CA GLY A 64 -1.58 -1.53 10.26
C GLY A 64 -2.76 -1.34 11.23
N ALA A 65 -3.65 -2.33 11.32
CA ALA A 65 -4.74 -2.33 12.29
C ALA A 65 -4.24 -2.77 13.68
N TYR A 66 -4.84 -2.20 14.73
CA TYR A 66 -4.63 -2.69 16.08
C TYR A 66 -5.15 -4.12 16.21
N SER A 67 -4.51 -4.94 17.04
CA SER A 67 -5.07 -6.25 17.38
C SER A 67 -4.96 -6.57 18.85
N LEU A 68 -5.77 -7.53 19.25
CA LEU A 68 -5.77 -8.09 20.59
C LEU A 68 -4.81 -9.29 20.64
N THR A 69 -4.08 -9.41 21.73
CA THR A 69 -3.19 -10.55 22.04
C THR A 69 -3.42 -11.05 23.46
N GLY A 70 -2.96 -12.28 23.74
CA GLY A 70 -3.11 -12.90 25.06
C GLY A 70 -4.52 -13.45 25.33
N PRO A 71 -4.81 -13.83 26.60
CA PRO A 71 -6.09 -14.42 26.99
C PRO A 71 -7.27 -13.47 26.79
N ALA A 72 -8.42 -13.98 26.33
CA ALA A 72 -9.63 -13.18 26.10
C ALA A 72 -10.19 -12.49 27.36
N SER A 73 -9.91 -13.02 28.55
CA SER A 73 -10.32 -12.39 29.82
C SER A 73 -9.52 -11.14 30.16
N LEU A 74 -8.35 -10.93 29.54
CA LEU A 74 -7.46 -9.80 29.77
C LEU A 74 -6.58 -9.59 28.52
N PRO A 75 -7.17 -9.14 27.40
CA PRO A 75 -6.41 -8.99 26.17
C PRO A 75 -5.47 -7.77 26.27
N THR A 76 -4.36 -7.83 25.55
CA THR A 76 -3.48 -6.68 25.34
C THR A 76 -3.68 -6.14 23.93
N VAL A 77 -3.93 -4.84 23.83
CA VAL A 77 -4.03 -4.12 22.55
C VAL A 77 -2.62 -3.76 22.08
N VAL A 78 -2.31 -4.10 20.84
CA VAL A 78 -1.03 -3.76 20.17
C VAL A 78 -1.32 -3.20 18.79
N ASP A 79 -0.43 -2.35 18.28
CA ASP A 79 -0.66 -1.54 17.08
C ASP A 79 -0.02 -2.09 15.79
N THR A 80 0.55 -3.30 15.83
CA THR A 80 1.50 -3.80 14.80
C THR A 80 1.57 -5.33 14.60
N ASN A 81 0.67 -6.15 15.14
CA ASN A 81 0.93 -7.60 15.26
C ASN A 81 0.19 -8.54 14.29
N ALA A 82 -0.93 -8.15 13.67
CA ALA A 82 -1.72 -9.07 12.82
C ALA A 82 -1.40 -8.93 11.33
N ASN A 83 -1.16 -7.70 10.86
CA ASN A 83 -0.77 -7.40 9.50
C ASN A 83 -0.35 -5.92 9.39
N ASN A 84 0.91 -5.64 9.09
CA ASN A 84 1.42 -4.27 9.03
C ASN A 84 2.58 -4.05 8.06
N GLN A 85 2.85 -5.01 7.18
CA GLN A 85 3.93 -4.92 6.21
C GLN A 85 3.34 -4.99 4.80
N ILE A 86 3.92 -4.23 3.89
CA ILE A 86 3.62 -4.24 2.46
C ILE A 86 4.95 -4.54 1.74
N PRO A 87 5.04 -5.61 0.93
CA PRO A 87 4.04 -6.67 0.76
C PRO A 87 3.71 -7.40 2.08
N GLU A 88 2.51 -7.98 2.17
CA GLU A 88 2.11 -8.73 3.37
C GLU A 88 3.01 -9.95 3.57
N VAL A 89 3.45 -10.21 4.80
CA VAL A 89 4.35 -11.34 5.11
C VAL A 89 3.76 -12.69 4.68
N SER A 90 2.44 -12.83 4.72
CA SER A 90 1.72 -14.04 4.29
C SER A 90 1.80 -14.30 2.78
N SER A 91 2.05 -13.28 1.95
CA SER A 91 2.24 -13.43 0.51
C SER A 91 3.56 -14.12 0.17
N GLY A 92 4.58 -13.97 1.03
CA GLY A 92 5.93 -14.40 0.75
C GLY A 92 6.62 -13.63 -0.38
N GLU A 93 6.05 -12.49 -0.81
CA GLU A 93 6.67 -11.63 -1.81
C GLU A 93 7.89 -10.89 -1.26
N GLU A 94 8.88 -10.69 -2.13
CA GLU A 94 10.05 -9.85 -1.85
C GLU A 94 9.64 -8.36 -1.79
N PRO A 95 10.48 -7.49 -1.19
CA PRO A 95 10.24 -6.05 -1.21
C PRO A 95 9.95 -5.49 -2.61
N LEU A 96 9.11 -4.47 -2.69
CA LEU A 96 8.70 -3.87 -3.96
C LEU A 96 9.92 -3.32 -4.73
N PRO A 97 10.02 -3.57 -6.04
CA PRO A 97 11.17 -3.12 -6.80
C PRO A 97 11.20 -1.59 -6.95
N LEU A 98 12.39 -1.00 -6.80
CA LEU A 98 12.68 0.35 -7.26
C LEU A 98 13.42 0.28 -8.59
N SER A 99 12.79 0.79 -9.64
CA SER A 99 13.29 0.81 -11.01
C SER A 99 13.71 2.21 -11.45
N SER A 100 14.48 2.31 -12.52
CA SER A 100 14.97 3.59 -13.05
C SER A 100 13.84 4.61 -13.23
N GLY A 101 14.03 5.78 -12.63
CA GLY A 101 13.09 6.88 -12.71
C GLY A 101 13.22 7.69 -14.00
N SER A 102 12.24 8.57 -14.21
CA SER A 102 12.19 9.50 -15.34
C SER A 102 11.53 10.81 -14.93
N GLY A 103 11.65 11.84 -15.76
CA GLY A 103 11.07 13.16 -15.50
C GLY A 103 11.63 13.78 -14.22
N LEU A 104 10.74 14.13 -13.27
CA LEU A 104 11.09 14.65 -11.95
C LEU A 104 12.04 13.72 -11.17
N TYR A 105 12.00 12.42 -11.48
CA TYR A 105 12.78 11.37 -10.83
C TYR A 105 13.89 10.82 -11.74
N ALA A 106 14.41 11.62 -12.67
CA ALA A 106 15.60 11.22 -13.42
C ALA A 106 16.79 11.00 -12.45
N GLU A 107 17.67 10.04 -12.76
CA GLU A 107 18.84 9.70 -11.94
C GLU A 107 18.51 9.12 -10.54
N THR A 108 17.28 8.62 -10.36
CA THR A 108 16.86 7.90 -9.15
C THR A 108 16.38 6.48 -9.52
N LEU A 109 16.28 5.60 -8.52
CA LEU A 109 15.43 4.41 -8.59
C LEU A 109 14.15 4.73 -7.82
N ARG A 110 12.99 4.47 -8.40
CA ARG A 110 11.68 4.80 -7.82
C ARG A 110 10.68 3.65 -7.90
N SER A 111 9.67 3.71 -7.05
CA SER A 111 8.51 2.85 -7.12
C SER A 111 7.73 3.10 -8.40
N ALA A 112 7.21 2.02 -8.96
CA ALA A 112 6.34 2.01 -10.13
C ALA A 112 5.32 0.87 -9.98
N VAL A 113 4.23 0.98 -10.74
CA VAL A 113 3.28 -0.13 -10.89
C VAL A 113 3.98 -1.27 -11.62
N GLY A 114 3.84 -2.48 -11.08
CA GLY A 114 4.42 -3.71 -11.62
C GLY A 114 3.44 -4.88 -11.50
N ASP A 115 3.97 -6.11 -11.51
CA ASP A 115 3.15 -7.33 -11.53
C ASP A 115 2.46 -7.64 -10.19
N SER A 116 2.97 -7.08 -9.08
CA SER A 116 2.46 -7.29 -7.73
C SER A 116 1.24 -6.40 -7.45
N GLU A 117 0.20 -6.93 -6.78
CA GLU A 117 -0.95 -6.12 -6.35
C GLU A 117 -0.57 -5.03 -5.35
N TYR A 118 0.51 -5.24 -4.58
CA TYR A 118 1.05 -4.24 -3.65
C TYR A 118 1.73 -3.06 -4.35
N SER A 119 2.02 -3.17 -5.65
CA SER A 119 2.70 -2.10 -6.42
C SER A 119 1.79 -0.91 -6.77
N TYR A 120 0.47 -1.08 -6.66
CA TYR A 120 -0.53 -0.01 -6.83
C TYR A 120 -0.61 0.84 -5.55
N LEU A 121 0.46 1.58 -5.25
CA LEU A 121 0.66 2.30 -4.00
C LEU A 121 -0.27 3.51 -3.79
N GLY A 122 -1.05 3.89 -4.81
CA GLY A 122 -2.06 4.94 -4.69
C GLY A 122 -3.12 4.59 -3.65
N MET A 123 -3.54 5.62 -2.91
CA MET A 123 -4.51 5.55 -1.83
C MET A 123 -5.71 6.43 -2.17
N ALA A 124 -6.93 5.94 -1.92
CA ALA A 124 -8.15 6.73 -2.04
C ALA A 124 -9.11 6.50 -0.87
N SER A 125 -10.04 7.44 -0.63
CA SER A 125 -11.12 7.20 0.33
C SER A 125 -12.01 6.04 -0.12
N THR A 126 -12.42 5.17 0.81
CA THR A 126 -13.49 4.18 0.55
C THR A 126 -14.79 4.85 0.11
N ALA A 127 -15.08 6.07 0.57
CA ALA A 127 -16.25 6.84 0.16
C ALA A 127 -16.25 7.22 -1.34
N SER A 128 -15.10 7.15 -2.02
CA SER A 128 -15.04 7.32 -3.48
C SER A 128 -15.80 6.22 -4.23
N LEU A 129 -16.07 5.08 -3.59
CA LEU A 129 -16.75 3.92 -4.18
C LEU A 129 -18.26 3.88 -3.95
N ASP A 130 -18.82 4.73 -3.07
CA ASP A 130 -20.23 4.69 -2.65
C ASP A 130 -21.23 4.99 -3.79
N SER A 131 -20.80 5.79 -4.77
CA SER A 131 -21.65 6.22 -5.87
C SER A 131 -21.76 5.21 -7.03
N PHE A 132 -21.04 4.10 -6.96
CA PHE A 132 -21.01 3.13 -8.05
C PHE A 132 -22.27 2.26 -8.11
N PRO A 133 -22.67 1.78 -9.31
CA PRO A 133 -23.89 0.99 -9.47
C PRO A 133 -23.89 -0.28 -8.61
N VAL A 134 -25.07 -0.64 -8.09
CA VAL A 134 -25.26 -1.90 -7.36
C VAL A 134 -24.74 -3.09 -8.17
N ALA A 135 -24.01 -3.98 -7.51
CA ALA A 135 -23.34 -5.15 -8.07
C ALA A 135 -22.17 -4.87 -9.03
N SER A 136 -21.73 -3.61 -9.20
CA SER A 136 -20.39 -3.36 -9.75
C SER A 136 -19.32 -3.84 -8.77
N PRO A 137 -18.09 -4.12 -9.23
CA PRO A 137 -17.01 -4.49 -8.34
C PRO A 137 -16.73 -3.43 -7.25
N GLU A 138 -16.86 -2.14 -7.57
CA GLU A 138 -16.67 -1.03 -6.62
C GLU A 138 -17.71 -1.09 -5.52
N TYR A 139 -18.97 -1.31 -5.90
CA TYR A 139 -20.07 -1.45 -4.96
C TYR A 139 -19.88 -2.69 -4.06
N VAL A 140 -19.43 -3.81 -4.63
CA VAL A 140 -19.13 -5.04 -3.88
C VAL A 140 -18.02 -4.78 -2.87
N LEU A 141 -16.91 -4.18 -3.30
CA LEU A 141 -15.78 -3.86 -2.46
C LEU A 141 -16.16 -2.88 -1.33
N TYR A 142 -16.87 -1.80 -1.65
CA TYR A 142 -17.36 -0.81 -0.69
C TYR A 142 -18.24 -1.43 0.40
N ASN A 143 -19.14 -2.35 0.02
CA ASN A 143 -20.05 -3.03 0.94
C ASN A 143 -19.44 -4.32 1.55
N SER A 144 -18.18 -4.63 1.25
CA SER A 144 -17.51 -5.82 1.76
C SER A 144 -17.47 -5.83 3.29
N SER A 145 -17.39 -7.03 3.88
CA SER A 145 -17.43 -7.20 5.34
C SER A 145 -18.65 -6.56 6.04
N ALA A 146 -19.79 -6.53 5.34
CA ALA A 146 -21.04 -5.87 5.77
C ALA A 146 -20.89 -4.35 5.97
N GLY A 147 -20.18 -3.68 5.07
CA GLY A 147 -19.97 -2.23 5.10
C GLY A 147 -19.07 -1.76 6.24
N ARG A 148 -18.22 -2.64 6.77
CA ARG A 148 -17.35 -2.34 7.93
C ARG A 148 -16.57 -1.04 7.76
N TRP A 149 -16.07 -0.79 6.55
CA TRP A 149 -15.16 0.32 6.25
C TRP A 149 -15.86 1.53 5.63
N ALA A 150 -17.18 1.47 5.44
CA ALA A 150 -17.99 2.49 4.77
C ALA A 150 -18.33 3.69 5.68
N GLY A 151 -17.67 3.81 6.84
CA GLY A 151 -17.86 4.96 7.73
C GLY A 151 -17.39 6.26 7.10
N SER A 152 -18.10 7.35 7.38
CA SER A 152 -17.80 8.66 6.79
C SER A 152 -16.53 9.28 7.40
N LEU A 153 -15.65 9.76 6.53
CA LEU A 153 -14.52 10.64 6.87
C LEU A 153 -14.80 12.11 6.51
N ALA A 154 -16.05 12.47 6.19
CA ALA A 154 -16.40 13.86 5.85
C ALA A 154 -16.15 14.80 7.03
N GLY A 155 -15.38 15.87 6.83
CA GLY A 155 -14.97 16.77 7.90
C GLY A 155 -13.93 16.18 8.85
N VAL A 156 -13.30 15.05 8.49
CA VAL A 156 -12.16 14.45 9.20
C VAL A 156 -10.95 14.56 8.29
N GLU A 157 -10.12 15.57 8.53
CA GLU A 157 -8.84 15.72 7.84
C GLU A 157 -7.89 14.59 8.25
N VAL A 158 -7.44 13.80 7.28
CA VAL A 158 -6.52 12.67 7.48
C VAL A 158 -5.11 13.09 7.11
N GLY A 159 -4.16 12.83 8.00
CA GLY A 159 -2.73 12.97 7.73
C GLY A 159 -2.05 11.62 7.55
N LEU A 160 -1.04 11.56 6.68
CA LEU A 160 -0.04 10.50 6.65
C LEU A 160 1.16 10.94 7.50
N GLN A 161 1.36 10.31 8.65
CA GLN A 161 2.52 10.54 9.50
C GLN A 161 3.65 9.58 9.15
N LEU A 162 4.84 10.12 8.89
CA LEU A 162 6.09 9.38 8.76
C LEU A 162 6.63 9.00 10.15
N VAL A 163 6.68 7.71 10.44
CA VAL A 163 7.15 7.15 11.72
C VAL A 163 8.63 6.76 11.65
N SER A 164 9.06 6.25 10.50
CA SER A 164 10.45 5.83 10.27
C SER A 164 10.76 5.77 8.78
N LEU A 165 12.01 6.02 8.41
CA LEU A 165 12.46 5.92 7.02
C LEU A 165 13.90 5.37 6.99
N THR A 166 14.16 4.33 6.21
CA THR A 166 15.54 3.85 6.00
C THR A 166 16.37 4.99 5.40
N PRO A 167 17.60 5.25 5.90
CA PRO A 167 18.45 6.30 5.34
C PRO A 167 18.63 6.16 3.83
N GLY A 168 18.40 7.25 3.10
CA GLY A 168 18.48 7.30 1.63
C GLY A 168 17.18 6.96 0.90
N LEU A 169 16.18 6.41 1.58
CA LEU A 169 14.81 6.34 1.05
C LEU A 169 14.14 7.70 1.23
N ASN A 170 13.40 8.13 0.21
CA ASN A 170 12.63 9.36 0.19
C ASN A 170 11.20 9.06 -0.28
N VAL A 171 10.29 9.99 0.01
CA VAL A 171 8.86 9.88 -0.34
C VAL A 171 8.43 11.19 -0.99
N GLY A 172 7.88 11.09 -2.19
CA GLY A 172 7.39 12.20 -2.99
C GLY A 172 6.03 11.92 -3.61
N THR A 173 5.66 12.75 -4.59
CA THR A 173 4.48 12.67 -5.47
C THR A 173 4.90 12.90 -6.92
N ASP A 174 3.97 13.06 -7.84
CA ASP A 174 4.26 13.46 -9.22
C ASP A 174 4.78 14.91 -9.35
N THR A 175 4.56 15.75 -8.34
CA THR A 175 4.93 17.18 -8.35
C THR A 175 6.01 17.58 -7.35
N ASP A 176 6.26 16.76 -6.33
CA ASP A 176 7.21 17.04 -5.26
C ASP A 176 8.06 15.81 -4.97
N THR A 177 9.39 15.92 -4.95
CA THR A 177 10.26 14.77 -4.67
C THR A 177 10.31 14.41 -3.19
N ASN A 178 10.02 15.33 -2.26
CA ASN A 178 10.19 15.11 -0.83
C ASN A 178 9.10 15.80 0.01
N ILE A 179 7.99 15.10 0.22
CA ILE A 179 6.84 15.66 0.95
C ILE A 179 7.06 15.80 2.47
N PHE A 180 8.15 15.23 3.01
CA PHE A 180 8.47 15.24 4.44
C PHE A 180 9.72 16.08 4.80
N ASP A 181 10.22 16.93 3.90
CA ASP A 181 11.41 17.77 4.16
C ASP A 181 11.18 18.82 5.27
N GLY A 182 9.92 19.18 5.56
CA GLY A 182 9.56 20.21 6.55
C GLY A 182 8.67 19.73 7.71
N SER A 183 8.10 18.53 7.64
CA SER A 183 7.20 17.97 8.65
C SER A 183 7.21 16.45 8.54
N ASP A 184 6.92 15.75 9.65
CA ASP A 184 6.64 14.32 9.64
C ASP A 184 5.18 14.01 9.25
N VAL A 185 4.35 15.00 8.96
CA VAL A 185 2.94 14.83 8.59
C VAL A 185 2.64 15.46 7.25
N TYR A 186 2.00 14.69 6.36
CA TYR A 186 1.48 15.16 5.09
C TYR A 186 -0.05 15.05 5.09
N SER A 187 -0.76 16.16 4.84
CA SER A 187 -2.24 16.15 4.78
C SER A 187 -2.73 15.47 3.51
N LEU A 188 -3.67 14.54 3.65
CA LEU A 188 -4.32 13.81 2.56
C LEU A 188 -5.70 14.40 2.21
N GLY A 189 -6.16 15.42 2.95
CA GLY A 189 -7.51 15.97 2.85
C GLY A 189 -8.55 15.18 3.66
N ASP A 190 -9.82 15.34 3.31
CA ASP A 190 -10.95 14.76 4.04
C ASP A 190 -12.01 14.10 3.13
N GLY A 191 -12.86 13.28 3.74
CA GLY A 191 -14.06 12.72 3.10
C GLY A 191 -13.78 11.86 1.87
N ALA A 192 -14.61 12.04 0.84
CA ALA A 192 -14.50 11.30 -0.42
C ALA A 192 -13.42 11.85 -1.37
N GLY A 193 -12.86 13.03 -1.07
CA GLY A 193 -11.86 13.69 -1.90
C GLY A 193 -10.43 13.23 -1.66
N ILE A 194 -10.20 12.42 -0.62
CA ILE A 194 -8.86 11.87 -0.33
C ILE A 194 -8.39 11.01 -1.49
N GLU A 195 -7.31 11.45 -2.14
CA GLU A 195 -6.57 10.71 -3.15
C GLU A 195 -5.09 11.09 -3.03
N PHE A 196 -4.21 10.08 -2.96
CA PHE A 196 -2.78 10.28 -2.78
C PHE A 196 -1.98 9.22 -3.54
N LYS A 197 -0.99 9.65 -4.32
CA LYS A 197 -0.16 8.76 -5.15
C LYS A 197 1.32 8.94 -4.77
N PRO A 198 1.80 8.21 -3.75
CA PRO A 198 3.18 8.33 -3.31
C PRO A 198 4.16 7.77 -4.33
N VAL A 199 5.33 8.38 -4.38
CA VAL A 199 6.51 7.86 -5.09
C VAL A 199 7.61 7.66 -4.07
N PHE A 200 8.06 6.42 -3.92
CA PHE A 200 9.21 6.08 -3.07
C PHE A 200 10.45 6.03 -3.93
N TRP A 201 11.56 6.61 -3.49
CA TRP A 201 12.76 6.64 -4.32
C TRP A 201 14.06 6.71 -3.52
N VAL A 202 15.13 6.25 -4.17
CA VAL A 202 16.52 6.30 -3.70
C VAL A 202 17.41 6.81 -4.83
N ALA A 203 18.63 7.26 -4.53
CA ALA A 203 19.61 7.61 -5.56
C ALA A 203 19.89 6.42 -6.51
N SER A 204 20.25 6.67 -7.77
CA SER A 204 20.49 5.61 -8.76
C SER A 204 21.62 4.64 -8.39
N ASP A 205 22.56 5.08 -7.57
CA ASP A 205 23.70 4.30 -7.07
C ASP A 205 23.48 3.73 -5.65
N ALA A 206 22.24 3.79 -5.14
CA ALA A 206 21.89 3.30 -3.82
C ALA A 206 22.32 1.83 -3.65
N PRO A 207 22.96 1.47 -2.52
CA PRO A 207 23.33 0.09 -2.23
C PRO A 207 22.12 -0.86 -2.28
N GLY A 208 22.33 -2.10 -2.74
CA GLY A 208 21.31 -3.12 -2.63
C GLY A 208 20.93 -3.42 -1.17
N GLY A 209 19.67 -3.78 -0.94
CA GLY A 209 19.13 -4.08 0.39
C GLY A 209 17.66 -3.68 0.51
N THR A 210 17.07 -3.94 1.68
CA THR A 210 15.69 -3.54 1.97
C THR A 210 15.66 -2.12 2.51
N TYR A 211 14.84 -1.29 1.89
CA TYR A 211 14.49 0.06 2.33
C TYR A 211 13.04 0.06 2.83
N THR A 212 12.80 0.57 4.03
CA THR A 212 11.48 0.52 4.67
C THR A 212 11.03 1.93 5.00
N ALA A 213 9.80 2.25 4.60
CA ALA A 213 9.08 3.43 5.09
C ALA A 213 8.00 2.97 6.07
N GLY A 214 7.96 3.57 7.26
CA GLY A 214 6.97 3.29 8.30
C GLY A 214 6.06 4.49 8.49
N PHE A 215 4.76 4.24 8.57
CA PHE A 215 3.72 5.25 8.59
C PHE A 215 2.61 4.96 9.59
N ARG A 216 1.81 5.99 9.84
CA ARG A 216 0.52 5.95 10.52
C ARG A 216 -0.43 6.93 9.85
N LEU A 217 -1.69 6.55 9.61
CA LEU A 217 -2.76 7.50 9.31
C LEU A 217 -3.27 8.12 10.61
N ILE A 218 -3.32 9.45 10.67
CA ILE A 218 -3.71 10.21 11.85
C ILE A 218 -4.90 11.13 11.56
N ASN A 219 -5.74 11.36 12.56
CA ASN A 219 -6.81 12.35 12.49
C ASN A 219 -6.22 13.73 12.87
N LEU A 220 -6.33 14.70 11.96
CA LEU A 220 -5.88 16.08 12.18
C LEU A 220 -7.00 17.01 12.65
N THR A 221 -8.22 16.49 12.83
CA THR A 221 -9.40 17.25 13.25
C THR A 221 -9.69 17.06 14.73
N ASP A 222 -9.42 18.10 15.52
CA ASP A 222 -9.60 18.11 16.99
C ASP A 222 -11.05 17.86 17.47
N SER A 223 -12.05 18.19 16.64
CA SER A 223 -13.47 18.06 17.01
C SER A 223 -14.07 16.68 16.71
N SER A 224 -13.26 15.73 16.23
CA SER A 224 -13.72 14.41 15.81
C SER A 224 -13.30 13.34 16.81
N ASP A 225 -14.22 12.39 17.10
CA ASP A 225 -13.93 11.20 17.91
C ASP A 225 -13.18 10.12 17.10
N VAL A 226 -12.95 10.35 15.80
CA VAL A 226 -12.18 9.43 14.94
C VAL A 226 -10.75 9.34 15.44
N MET A 227 -10.29 8.10 15.57
CA MET A 227 -8.99 7.80 16.11
C MET A 227 -8.00 7.39 15.00
N ASP A 228 -6.72 7.58 15.26
CA ASP A 228 -5.65 7.19 14.36
C ASP A 228 -5.59 5.66 14.13
N SER A 229 -5.01 5.28 13.00
CA SER A 229 -4.62 3.90 12.69
C SER A 229 -3.49 3.37 13.58
N GLY A 230 -3.17 2.07 13.47
CA GLY A 230 -1.89 1.54 13.94
C GLY A 230 -0.77 1.86 12.94
N ARG A 231 0.40 1.24 13.12
CA ARG A 231 1.55 1.49 12.24
C ARG A 231 1.60 0.47 11.11
N PHE A 232 1.95 0.92 9.91
CA PHE A 232 2.23 0.08 8.76
C PHE A 232 3.55 0.43 8.11
N TYR A 233 4.10 -0.50 7.34
CA TYR A 233 5.44 -0.42 6.78
C TYR A 233 5.40 -0.87 5.32
N ILE A 234 6.14 -0.18 4.47
CA ILE A 234 6.27 -0.51 3.05
C ILE A 234 7.74 -0.76 2.76
N ASN A 235 8.03 -1.94 2.20
CA ASN A 235 9.38 -2.42 1.94
C ASN A 235 9.69 -2.35 0.45
N PHE A 236 10.89 -1.88 0.16
CA PHE A 236 11.42 -1.68 -1.19
C PHE A 236 12.81 -2.28 -1.34
N ALA A 237 13.20 -2.61 -2.56
CA ALA A 237 14.56 -2.99 -2.91
C ALA A 237 14.99 -2.38 -4.26
N PRO A 238 16.18 -1.77 -4.35
CA PRO A 238 16.78 -1.36 -5.63
C PRO A 238 16.91 -2.54 -6.59
N VAL A 239 16.41 -2.38 -7.83
CA VAL A 239 16.69 -3.34 -8.91
C VAL A 239 17.97 -2.89 -9.62
N PRO A 240 19.03 -3.73 -9.67
CA PRO A 240 20.24 -3.36 -10.38
C PRO A 240 19.98 -3.21 -11.89
N GLU A 241 20.55 -2.17 -12.49
CA GLU A 241 20.46 -1.94 -13.93
C GLU A 241 20.94 -3.18 -14.72
N PRO A 242 20.20 -3.62 -15.78
CA PRO A 242 20.58 -4.78 -16.59
C PRO A 242 22.00 -4.72 -17.15
N GLU A 243 22.51 -3.52 -17.42
CA GLU A 243 23.88 -3.30 -17.91
C GLU A 243 24.95 -3.76 -16.90
N THR A 244 24.67 -3.70 -15.61
CA THR A 244 25.57 -4.19 -14.55
C THR A 244 25.82 -5.69 -14.71
N TYR A 245 24.76 -6.45 -15.00
CA TYR A 245 24.86 -7.89 -15.25
C TYR A 245 25.51 -8.20 -16.61
N ALA A 246 25.22 -7.39 -17.63
CA ALA A 246 25.84 -7.54 -18.94
C ALA A 246 27.36 -7.29 -18.88
N LEU A 247 27.81 -6.23 -18.21
CA LEU A 247 29.22 -5.90 -18.02
C LEU A 247 29.93 -6.91 -17.12
N PHE A 248 29.27 -7.38 -16.05
CA PHE A 248 29.81 -8.47 -15.22
C PHE A 248 29.96 -9.77 -16.01
N GLY A 249 28.96 -10.15 -16.80
CA GLY A 249 29.01 -11.30 -17.69
C GLY A 249 30.10 -11.18 -18.76
N LEU A 250 30.24 -10.02 -19.38
CA LEU A 250 31.32 -9.75 -20.34
C LEU A 250 32.70 -9.84 -19.67
N GLY A 251 32.84 -9.29 -18.47
CA GLY A 251 34.06 -9.33 -17.67
C GLY A 251 34.49 -10.77 -17.33
N LEU A 252 33.54 -11.61 -16.91
CA LEU A 252 33.79 -13.03 -16.64
C LEU A 252 34.21 -13.80 -17.91
N LEU A 253 33.56 -13.53 -19.05
CA LEU A 253 33.93 -14.14 -20.33
C LEU A 253 35.35 -13.75 -20.77
N LEU A 254 35.73 -12.49 -20.62
CA LEU A 254 37.07 -12.00 -20.93
C LEU A 254 38.13 -12.62 -20.01
N LEU A 255 37.87 -12.72 -18.70
CA LEU A 255 38.77 -13.40 -17.75
C LEU A 255 38.95 -14.89 -18.08
N GLY A 256 37.87 -15.57 -18.46
CA GLY A 256 37.91 -16.96 -18.92
C GLY A 256 38.74 -17.15 -20.20
N ALA A 257 38.62 -16.21 -21.16
CA ALA A 257 39.38 -16.23 -22.40
C ALA A 257 40.88 -15.97 -22.19
N VAL A 258 41.24 -15.08 -21.26
CA VAL A 258 42.64 -14.83 -20.88
C VAL A 258 43.25 -16.05 -20.21
N ARG A 259 42.55 -16.68 -19.25
CA ARG A 259 43.04 -17.90 -18.58
C ARG A 259 43.27 -19.06 -19.55
N ARG A 260 42.41 -19.22 -20.56
CA ARG A 260 42.56 -20.24 -21.62
C ARG A 260 43.75 -20.01 -22.54
N ARG A 261 44.24 -18.77 -22.66
CA ARG A 261 45.43 -18.44 -23.46
C ARG A 261 46.74 -18.59 -22.69
N SER A 262 46.67 -18.68 -21.37
CA SER A 262 47.83 -18.80 -20.47
C SER A 262 48.08 -20.23 -19.98
N SER A 263 47.28 -21.21 -20.41
CA SER A 263 47.47 -22.66 -20.20
C SER A 263 47.84 -23.32 -21.52
#